data_AF-A0AA95S8T3-F1
#
_entry.id   AF-A0AA95S8T3-F1
#
_cell.length_a   1.000
_cell.length_b   1.000
_cell.length_c   1.000
_cell.angle_alpha   90.00
_cell.angle_beta   90.00
_cell.angle_gamma   90.00
#
_symmetry.space_group_name_H-M   'P 1'
#
loop_
_entity.id
_entity.type
_entity.pdbx_description
1 polymer ?
#
loop_
_entity_poly.entity_id
_entity_poly.type
_entity_poly.pdbx_seq_one_letter_code
_entity_poly.pdbx_strand_id
1 'polypeptide(L)'
;MKKKYTILAVVVLIPIILVASFMFYIKENAKKSIYEYIAKQGIKENQLKYTAFHRDYTMGGYFLATYVEGEKHDIYYLYSYRENKVFFEAYYEGAEHIKAQQWGGSGLSEEERKKLKYPPLD
;
A
#
# COMPACT_ATOMS: atom_id res chain seq x y z
N MET A 1 5.65 43.24 -22.22
CA MET A 1 4.55 42.46 -21.61
C MET A 1 4.85 40.97 -21.49
N LYS A 2 5.30 40.28 -22.55
CA LYS A 2 5.63 38.82 -22.53
C LYS A 2 6.53 38.35 -21.38
N LYS A 3 7.65 39.04 -21.09
CA LYS A 3 8.58 38.68 -19.99
C LYS A 3 7.93 38.62 -18.59
N LYS A 4 6.97 39.49 -18.29
CA LYS A 4 6.29 39.51 -16.98
C LYS A 4 5.39 38.27 -16.79
N TYR A 5 4.72 37.83 -17.85
CA TYR A 5 3.94 36.59 -17.84
C TYR A 5 4.81 35.34 -17.81
N THR A 6 5.98 35.36 -18.47
CA THR A 6 6.95 34.25 -18.37
C THR A 6 7.51 34.11 -16.95
N ILE A 7 7.87 35.21 -16.29
CA ILE A 7 8.34 35.18 -14.89
C ILE A 7 7.23 34.69 -13.97
N LEU A 8 6.00 35.21 -14.12
CA LEU A 8 4.86 34.76 -13.33
C LEU A 8 4.56 33.27 -13.53
N ALA A 9 4.62 32.77 -14.76
CA ALA A 9 4.43 31.36 -15.07
C ALA A 9 5.51 30.49 -14.40
N VAL A 10 6.78 30.90 -14.44
CA VAL A 10 7.88 30.17 -13.79
C VAL A 10 7.71 30.13 -12.27
N VAL A 11 7.34 31.26 -11.66
CA VAL A 11 7.13 31.36 -10.20
C VAL A 11 5.97 30.47 -9.72
N VAL A 12 4.94 30.27 -10.55
CA VAL A 12 3.80 29.40 -10.21
C VAL A 12 4.09 27.92 -10.53
N LEU A 13 4.73 27.63 -11.67
CA LEU A 13 4.98 26.27 -12.10
C LEU A 13 6.03 25.55 -11.25
N ILE A 14 7.08 26.25 -10.80
CA ILE A 14 8.15 25.63 -9.99
C ILE A 14 7.59 25.01 -8.70
N PRO A 15 6.84 25.73 -7.84
CA PRO A 15 6.23 25.13 -6.64
C PRO A 15 5.33 23.93 -6.94
N ILE A 16 4.53 24.00 -8.01
CA ILE A 16 3.64 22.89 -8.42
C ILE A 16 4.46 21.65 -8.76
N ILE A 17 5.52 21.82 -9.55
CA ILE A 17 6.43 20.72 -9.91
C ILE A 17 7.11 20.16 -8.67
N LEU A 18 7.58 21.01 -7.75
CA LEU A 18 8.22 20.56 -6.51
C LEU A 18 7.26 19.75 -5.64
N VAL A 19 6.03 20.23 -5.45
CA VAL A 19 5.00 19.51 -4.69
C VAL A 19 4.63 18.19 -5.37
N ALA A 20 4.47 18.17 -6.70
CA ALA A 20 4.21 16.95 -7.45
C ALA A 20 5.35 15.94 -7.29
N SER A 21 6.60 16.36 -7.50
CA SER A 21 7.79 15.53 -7.34
C SER A 21 7.90 14.97 -5.92
N PHE A 22 7.61 15.78 -4.90
CA PHE A 22 7.59 15.33 -3.51
C PHE A 22 6.50 14.28 -3.25
N MET A 23 5.29 14.48 -3.78
CA MET A 23 4.22 13.48 -3.69
C MET A 23 4.58 12.16 -4.37
N PHE A 24 5.20 12.21 -5.56
CA PHE A 24 5.70 11.03 -6.26
C PHE A 24 6.78 10.32 -5.44
N TYR A 25 7.73 11.06 -4.89
CA TYR A 25 8.78 10.50 -4.03
C TYR A 25 8.20 9.74 -2.84
N ILE A 26 7.24 10.33 -2.11
CA ILE A 26 6.59 9.66 -0.97
C ILE A 26 5.88 8.38 -1.42
N LYS A 27 5.16 8.43 -2.55
CA LYS A 27 4.44 7.27 -3.10
C LYS A 27 5.39 6.10 -3.41
N GLU A 28 6.47 6.37 -4.12
CA GLU A 28 7.45 5.35 -4.49
C GLU A 28 8.20 4.82 -3.26
N ASN A 29 8.52 5.68 -2.30
CA ASN A 29 9.13 5.24 -1.05
C ASN A 29 8.18 4.32 -0.25
N ALA A 30 6.89 4.67 -0.15
CA ALA A 30 5.89 3.84 0.51
C ALA A 30 5.75 2.47 -0.15
N LYS A 31 5.65 2.45 -1.49
CA LYS A 31 5.59 1.21 -2.27
C LYS A 31 6.83 0.37 -2.01
N LYS A 32 8.03 0.94 -2.15
CA LYS A 32 9.29 0.25 -1.88
C LYS A 32 9.33 -0.35 -0.47
N SER A 33 9.00 0.42 0.57
CA SER A 33 9.00 -0.07 1.95
C SER A 33 8.03 -1.24 2.17
N ILE A 34 6.83 -1.19 1.58
CA ILE A 34 5.87 -2.30 1.65
C ILE A 34 6.45 -3.56 0.98
N TYR A 35 6.97 -3.44 -0.24
CA TYR A 35 7.54 -4.60 -0.94
C TYR A 35 8.78 -5.17 -0.25
N GLU A 36 9.61 -4.33 0.37
CA GLU A 36 10.72 -4.78 1.21
C GLU A 36 10.22 -5.56 2.44
N TYR A 37 9.14 -5.12 3.08
CA TYR A 37 8.51 -5.84 4.19
C TYR A 37 7.97 -7.20 3.72
N ILE A 38 7.23 -7.24 2.60
CA ILE A 38 6.70 -8.47 1.99
C ILE A 38 7.83 -9.46 1.66
N ALA A 39 8.92 -8.97 1.06
CA ALA A 39 10.08 -9.79 0.75
C ALA A 39 10.74 -10.35 2.02
N LYS A 40 10.84 -9.56 3.09
CA LYS A 40 11.35 -10.02 4.39
C LYS A 40 10.44 -11.05 5.05
N GLN A 41 9.12 -11.02 4.81
CA GLN A 41 8.20 -12.11 5.18
C GLN A 41 8.42 -13.40 4.38
N GLY A 42 9.32 -13.39 3.39
CA GLY A 42 9.57 -14.53 2.52
C GLY A 42 8.56 -14.70 1.39
N ILE A 43 7.71 -13.69 1.14
CA ILE A 43 6.73 -13.70 0.07
C ILE A 43 7.37 -13.11 -1.19
N LYS A 44 7.32 -13.86 -2.30
CA LYS A 44 7.79 -13.37 -3.60
C LYS A 44 6.71 -12.55 -4.28
N GLU A 45 7.09 -11.53 -5.05
CA GLU A 45 6.15 -10.66 -5.75
C GLU A 45 5.20 -11.42 -6.69
N ASN A 46 5.68 -12.48 -7.35
CA ASN A 46 4.84 -13.30 -8.24
C ASN A 46 3.75 -14.12 -7.50
N GLN A 47 3.84 -14.26 -6.18
CA GLN A 47 2.82 -14.89 -5.33
C GLN A 47 1.71 -13.90 -4.95
N LEU A 48 1.92 -12.59 -5.13
CA LEU A 48 0.89 -11.60 -4.86
C LEU A 48 -0.14 -11.61 -5.98
N LYS A 49 -1.41 -11.79 -5.64
CA LYS A 49 -2.54 -11.72 -6.59
C LYS A 49 -3.54 -10.69 -6.13
N TYR A 50 -4.28 -10.16 -7.10
CA TYR A 50 -5.35 -9.19 -6.85
C TYR A 50 -4.86 -7.95 -6.09
N THR A 51 -3.60 -7.54 -6.29
CA THR A 51 -2.98 -6.45 -5.53
C THR A 51 -3.59 -5.09 -5.84
N ALA A 52 -3.94 -4.34 -4.79
CA ALA A 52 -4.45 -2.98 -4.87
C ALA A 52 -3.59 -2.05 -4.00
N PHE A 53 -3.00 -1.02 -4.62
CA PHE A 53 -2.18 -0.03 -3.92
C PHE A 53 -2.83 1.35 -3.99
N HIS A 54 -3.15 1.92 -2.84
CA HIS A 54 -3.91 3.17 -2.75
C HIS A 54 -3.34 4.10 -1.69
N ARG A 55 -3.65 5.39 -1.83
CA ARG A 55 -3.38 6.39 -0.79
C ARG A 55 -4.42 6.23 0.32
N ASP A 56 -3.97 6.22 1.56
CA ASP A 56 -4.87 6.28 2.71
C ASP A 56 -5.16 7.75 3.02
N TYR A 57 -6.38 8.21 2.74
CA TYR A 57 -6.81 9.58 3.01
C TYR A 57 -7.28 9.78 4.45
N THR A 58 -7.57 8.69 5.18
CA THR A 58 -8.12 8.73 6.54
C THR A 58 -7.00 8.76 7.55
N MET A 59 -6.07 7.80 7.48
CA MET A 59 -4.93 7.70 8.40
C MET A 59 -3.66 8.37 7.87
N GLY A 60 -3.67 8.78 6.60
CA GLY A 60 -2.49 9.27 5.91
C GLY A 60 -1.54 8.15 5.47
N GLY A 61 -0.74 8.42 4.45
CA GLY A 61 0.19 7.44 3.88
C GLY A 61 -0.42 6.62 2.74
N TYR A 62 -0.04 5.35 2.65
CA TYR A 62 -0.46 4.45 1.57
C TYR A 62 -0.72 3.06 2.13
N PHE A 63 -1.56 2.27 1.46
CA PHE A 63 -1.72 0.86 1.78
C PHE A 63 -1.67 0.00 0.53
N LEU A 64 -1.34 -1.27 0.73
CA LEU A 64 -1.41 -2.34 -0.26
C LEU A 64 -2.25 -3.49 0.30
N ALA A 65 -3.36 -3.79 -0.37
CA ALA A 65 -4.16 -4.98 -0.10
C ALA A 65 -3.85 -6.05 -1.16
N THR A 66 -3.68 -7.31 -0.76
CA THR A 66 -3.34 -8.39 -1.68
C THR A 66 -3.72 -9.75 -1.14
N TYR A 67 -4.11 -10.66 -2.03
CA TYR A 67 -4.07 -12.09 -1.75
C TYR A 67 -2.65 -12.61 -1.93
N VAL A 68 -2.27 -13.61 -1.15
CA VAL A 68 -0.97 -14.29 -1.26
C VAL A 68 -1.20 -15.74 -1.65
N GLU A 69 -0.59 -16.17 -2.75
CA GLU A 69 -0.74 -17.50 -3.29
C GLU A 69 -0.33 -18.58 -2.27
N GLY A 70 -1.29 -19.47 -1.99
CA GLY A 70 -1.14 -20.56 -1.03
C GLY A 70 -1.43 -20.17 0.42
N GLU A 71 -1.88 -18.95 0.70
CA GLU A 71 -2.69 -18.64 1.88
C GLU A 71 -4.14 -19.10 1.66
N LYS A 72 -4.95 -19.20 2.73
CA LYS A 72 -6.38 -19.51 2.60
C LYS A 72 -7.07 -18.50 1.67
N HIS A 73 -7.95 -19.01 0.81
CA HIS A 73 -8.57 -18.24 -0.27
C HIS A 73 -9.46 -17.08 0.19
N ASP A 74 -9.87 -17.11 1.46
CA ASP A 74 -10.72 -16.14 2.13
C ASP A 74 -9.92 -15.20 3.04
N ILE A 75 -8.59 -15.21 2.95
CA ILE A 75 -7.72 -14.30 3.70
C ILE A 75 -6.97 -13.41 2.71
N TYR A 76 -7.01 -12.10 2.94
CA TYR A 76 -6.10 -11.16 2.28
C TYR A 76 -5.25 -10.42 3.31
N TYR A 77 -4.11 -9.92 2.85
CA TYR A 77 -3.16 -9.16 3.65
C TYR A 77 -3.26 -7.68 3.32
N LEU A 78 -3.17 -6.86 4.36
CA LEU A 78 -3.15 -5.42 4.29
C LEU A 78 -1.83 -4.89 4.85
N TYR A 79 -1.11 -4.15 4.03
CA TYR A 79 0.14 -3.49 4.39
C TYR A 79 -0.06 -1.99 4.36
N SER A 80 -0.04 -1.34 5.51
CA SER A 80 -0.22 0.12 5.63
C SER A 80 1.13 0.79 5.90
N TYR A 81 1.54 1.71 5.03
CA TYR A 81 2.71 2.55 5.20
C TYR A 81 2.33 3.93 5.72
N ARG A 82 2.72 4.23 6.95
CA ARG A 82 2.56 5.54 7.60
C ARG A 82 3.70 5.77 8.58
N GLU A 83 4.01 7.03 8.87
CA GLU A 83 5.08 7.39 9.83
C GLU A 83 6.43 6.70 9.53
N ASN A 84 6.75 6.51 8.24
CA ASN A 84 7.93 5.78 7.76
C ASN A 84 8.03 4.32 8.22
N LYS A 85 6.91 3.70 8.59
CA LYS A 85 6.81 2.30 9.02
C LYS A 85 5.75 1.56 8.24
N VAL A 86 5.93 0.25 8.08
CA VAL A 86 4.93 -0.66 7.51
C VAL A 86 4.23 -1.39 8.65
N PHE A 87 2.91 -1.35 8.64
CA PHE A 87 2.02 -2.07 9.55
C PHE A 87 1.35 -3.19 8.77
N PHE A 88 1.28 -4.37 9.37
CA PHE A 88 0.67 -5.55 8.77
C PHE A 88 -0.61 -5.95 9.49
N GLU A 89 -1.64 -6.21 8.70
CA GLU A 89 -2.90 -6.78 9.15
C GLU A 89 -3.36 -7.85 8.16
N ALA A 90 -4.23 -8.75 8.62
CA ALA A 90 -4.86 -9.76 7.78
C ALA A 90 -6.35 -9.81 8.11
N TYR A 91 -7.16 -10.05 7.09
CA TYR A 91 -8.61 -10.00 7.18
C TYR A 91 -9.24 -11.19 6.48
N TYR A 92 -10.35 -11.67 7.03
CA TYR A 92 -11.24 -12.58 6.31
C TYR A 92 -12.15 -11.80 5.39
N GLU A 93 -12.25 -12.25 4.15
CA GLU A 93 -13.16 -11.71 3.13
C GLU A 93 -13.51 -12.81 2.13
N GLY A 94 -14.70 -12.74 1.53
CA GLY A 94 -15.12 -13.74 0.53
C GLY A 94 -14.11 -13.83 -0.62
N ALA A 95 -13.75 -15.06 -1.03
CA ALA A 95 -12.76 -15.25 -2.10
C ALA A 95 -13.13 -14.52 -3.40
N GLU A 96 -14.41 -14.45 -3.75
CA GLU A 96 -14.89 -13.70 -4.92
C GLU A 96 -14.76 -12.19 -4.74
N HIS A 97 -14.94 -11.67 -3.52
CA HIS A 97 -14.71 -10.26 -3.21
C HIS A 97 -13.22 -9.91 -3.29
N ILE A 98 -12.34 -10.77 -2.75
CA ILE A 98 -10.89 -10.62 -2.88
C ILE A 98 -10.46 -10.58 -4.36
N LYS A 99 -10.96 -11.50 -5.19
CA LYS A 99 -10.69 -11.52 -6.64
C LYS A 99 -11.17 -10.24 -7.33
N ALA A 100 -12.31 -9.72 -6.91
CA ALA A 100 -12.88 -8.46 -7.39
C ALA A 100 -12.23 -7.21 -6.76
N GLN A 101 -11.22 -7.38 -5.89
CA GLN A 101 -10.54 -6.30 -5.16
C GLN A 101 -11.50 -5.47 -4.29
N GLN A 102 -12.52 -6.12 -3.74
CA GLN A 102 -13.44 -5.56 -2.77
C GLN A 102 -12.90 -5.87 -1.37
N TRP A 103 -12.22 -4.89 -0.79
CA TRP A 103 -11.53 -5.02 0.48
C TRP A 103 -12.45 -4.65 1.65
N GLY A 104 -12.37 -5.43 2.73
CA GLY A 104 -13.26 -5.29 3.87
C GLY A 104 -13.21 -6.52 4.77
N GLY A 105 -14.38 -6.88 5.29
CA GLY A 105 -14.55 -8.07 6.10
C GLY A 105 -14.10 -7.90 7.55
N SER A 106 -13.70 -9.01 8.17
CA SER A 106 -13.40 -9.07 9.61
C SER A 106 -11.93 -9.35 9.85
N GLY A 107 -11.29 -8.54 10.70
CA GLY A 107 -9.93 -8.80 11.14
C GLY A 107 -9.79 -10.16 11.81
N LEU A 108 -8.62 -10.78 11.65
CA LEU A 108 -8.33 -12.07 12.29
C LEU A 108 -8.09 -11.90 13.80
N SER A 109 -8.60 -12.85 14.60
CA SER A 109 -8.23 -12.96 16.02
C SER A 109 -6.76 -13.34 16.20
N GLU A 110 -6.20 -13.15 17.40
CA GLU A 110 -4.81 -13.51 17.69
C GLU A 110 -4.49 -14.98 17.39
N GLU A 111 -5.41 -15.90 17.73
CA GLU A 111 -5.24 -17.33 17.48
C GLU A 111 -5.30 -17.69 15.99
N GLU A 112 -6.00 -16.90 15.19
CA GLU A 112 -6.04 -17.07 13.73
C GLU A 112 -4.81 -16.46 13.06
N ARG A 113 -4.32 -15.34 13.57
CA ARG A 113 -3.07 -14.73 13.09
C ARG A 113 -1.87 -15.66 13.27
N LYS A 114 -1.84 -16.46 14.34
CA LYS A 114 -0.82 -17.50 14.55
C LYS A 114 -0.85 -18.61 13.51
N LYS A 115 -1.97 -18.77 12.78
CA LYS A 115 -2.17 -19.80 11.75
C LYS A 115 -1.92 -19.28 10.34
N LEU A 116 -1.58 -17.99 10.18
CA LEU A 116 -1.19 -17.44 8.90
C LEU A 116 0.05 -18.16 8.38
N LYS A 117 0.06 -18.45 7.09
CA LYS A 117 1.22 -19.05 6.43
C LYS A 117 2.42 -18.11 6.44
N TYR A 118 2.14 -16.80 6.36
CA TYR A 118 3.16 -15.76 6.41
C TYR A 118 2.82 -14.77 7.53
N PRO A 119 3.37 -14.97 8.74
CA PRO A 119 3.11 -14.11 9.89
C PRO A 119 3.77 -12.72 9.74
N PRO A 120 3.34 -11.71 10.52
CA PRO A 120 4.02 -10.41 10.61
C PRO A 120 5.48 -10.55 11.07
N LEU A 121 6.30 -9.53 10.79
CA LEU A 121 7.74 -9.48 11.09
C LEU A 121 8.12 -8.90 12.47
N ASP A 122 7.14 -8.60 13.32
CA ASP A 122 7.26 -7.88 14.61
C ASP A 122 7.77 -6.43 14.52
#